data_AF-A0A7S4DVA0-F1
#
_entry.id   AF-A0A7S4DVA0-F1
#
_cell.length_a   1.000
_cell.length_b   1.000
_cell.length_c   1.000
_cell.angle_alpha   90.00
_cell.angle_beta   90.00
_cell.angle_gamma   90.00
#
_symmetry.space_group_name_H-M   'P 1'
#
loop_
_entity.id
_entity.type
_entity.pdbx_description
1 polymer ?
#
loop_
_entity_poly.entity_id
_entity_poly.type
_entity_poly.pdbx_seq_one_letter_code
_entity_poly.pdbx_strand_id
1 'polypeptide(L)'
;DHEQTIDVRRMREGANDGKLHVALMWNDIADLDLHVTAPSGETVCYKNKRSACGGYLDVDMNVREPLSTEPVENIFWEHPPPGPYKIQVENYRTHIGKGDFAQPDRKVKYRVSLRRAGHPTETFAGAVKPKQRQTAMSFVHGDPTKSVQFVGTQSHKRSKASAHRRTTEIRRPKPYSKPSKKTATAHRRRRAVALRRFRKTLNWNAVEGSKIEIPAWLFFEPTGDRKSARLALRREEHLSHAPHKPSATKRT
;
A
#
# COMPACT_ATOMS: atom_id res chain seq x y z
N ASP A 1 -6.93 32.41 -8.70
CA ASP A 1 -7.90 31.60 -7.95
C ASP A 1 -7.69 30.14 -8.32
N HIS A 2 -7.62 29.23 -7.34
CA HIS A 2 -7.33 27.82 -7.59
C HIS A 2 -8.48 27.06 -8.26
N GLU A 3 -9.72 27.51 -8.04
CA GLU A 3 -10.89 26.94 -8.72
C GLU A 3 -10.83 27.21 -10.23
N GLN A 4 -10.55 28.45 -10.62
CA GLN A 4 -10.32 28.79 -12.03
C GLN A 4 -9.18 27.95 -12.65
N THR A 5 -8.11 27.69 -11.90
CA THR A 5 -6.99 26.87 -12.41
C THR A 5 -7.40 25.43 -12.70
N ILE A 6 -8.19 24.79 -11.84
CA ILE A 6 -8.59 23.39 -12.07
C ILE A 6 -9.49 23.29 -13.30
N ASP A 7 -10.41 24.24 -13.48
CA ASP A 7 -11.29 24.32 -14.63
C ASP A 7 -10.54 24.54 -15.94
N VAL A 8 -9.56 25.45 -15.95
CA VAL A 8 -8.73 25.69 -17.13
C VAL A 8 -8.03 24.39 -17.57
N ARG A 9 -7.51 23.60 -16.62
CA ARG A 9 -6.86 22.31 -16.95
C ARG A 9 -7.86 21.28 -17.44
N ARG A 10 -9.01 21.14 -16.78
CA ARG A 10 -10.09 20.24 -17.21
C ARG A 10 -10.51 20.54 -18.65
N MET A 11 -10.78 21.80 -18.96
CA MET A 11 -11.17 22.24 -20.31
C MET A 11 -10.04 22.01 -21.32
N ARG A 12 -8.78 22.29 -20.96
CA ARG A 12 -7.61 22.05 -21.82
C ARG A 12 -7.50 20.58 -22.25
N GLU A 13 -7.81 19.65 -21.34
CA GLU A 13 -7.74 18.20 -21.61
C GLU A 13 -9.06 17.60 -22.12
N GLY A 14 -10.09 18.41 -22.36
CA GLY A 14 -11.38 17.92 -22.86
C GLY A 14 -12.20 17.12 -21.84
N ALA A 15 -12.04 17.40 -20.56
CA ALA A 15 -12.85 16.79 -19.51
C ALA A 15 -14.33 17.16 -19.67
N ASN A 16 -15.21 16.18 -19.49
CA ASN A 16 -16.64 16.38 -19.50
C ASN A 16 -17.11 16.92 -18.15
N ASP A 17 -18.17 17.70 -18.24
CA ASP A 17 -19.00 18.05 -17.10
C ASP A 17 -20.14 17.05 -16.93
N GLY A 18 -20.75 17.09 -15.75
CA GLY A 18 -21.95 16.34 -15.42
C GLY A 18 -22.68 17.04 -14.29
N LYS A 19 -23.82 16.49 -13.86
CA LYS A 19 -24.52 16.99 -12.67
C LYS A 19 -23.69 16.85 -11.40
N LEU A 20 -22.72 15.93 -11.42
CA LEU A 20 -21.68 15.80 -10.41
C LEU A 20 -20.35 15.53 -11.11
N HIS A 21 -19.32 16.27 -10.75
CA HIS A 21 -17.96 15.92 -11.15
C HIS A 21 -16.94 16.23 -10.05
N VAL A 22 -15.86 15.46 -10.08
CA VAL A 22 -14.73 15.55 -9.17
C VAL A 22 -13.48 15.65 -10.02
N ALA A 23 -12.69 16.68 -9.78
CA ALA A 23 -11.42 16.85 -10.46
C ALA A 23 -10.27 16.92 -9.47
N LEU A 24 -9.13 16.39 -9.88
CA LEU A 24 -7.88 16.38 -9.15
C LEU A 24 -6.84 17.13 -9.98
N MET A 25 -6.16 18.13 -9.41
CA MET A 25 -5.01 18.77 -10.05
C MET A 25 -3.79 18.79 -9.13
N TRP A 26 -2.61 18.76 -9.74
CA TRP A 26 -1.34 18.88 -9.03
C TRP A 26 -0.27 19.53 -9.90
N ASN A 27 0.83 19.97 -9.28
CA ASN A 27 1.96 20.62 -9.97
C ASN A 27 3.20 19.73 -9.85
N ASP A 28 3.11 18.53 -10.40
CA ASP A 28 4.17 17.52 -10.35
C ASP A 28 4.04 16.56 -11.53
N ILE A 29 5.13 15.95 -11.94
CA ILE A 29 5.12 14.91 -12.98
C ILE A 29 4.67 13.55 -12.46
N ALA A 30 4.46 13.39 -11.14
CA ALA A 30 3.94 12.17 -10.56
C ALA A 30 2.58 11.75 -11.14
N ASP A 31 2.33 10.45 -11.09
CA ASP A 31 1.07 9.78 -11.42
C ASP A 31 0.22 9.73 -10.13
N LEU A 32 -0.73 10.65 -10.02
CA LEU A 32 -1.68 10.69 -8.92
C LEU A 32 -3.04 10.18 -9.40
N ASP A 33 -3.57 9.15 -8.75
CA ASP A 33 -4.85 8.55 -9.12
C ASP A 33 -6.00 9.14 -8.29
N LEU A 34 -7.08 9.52 -8.96
CA LEU A 34 -8.36 9.85 -8.35
C LEU A 34 -9.21 8.58 -8.19
N HIS A 35 -9.70 8.39 -6.96
CA HIS A 35 -10.64 7.34 -6.63
C HIS A 35 -11.92 7.94 -6.07
N VAL A 36 -13.05 7.64 -6.69
CA VAL A 36 -14.37 8.04 -6.18
C VAL A 36 -15.22 6.79 -5.96
N THR A 37 -15.46 6.45 -4.69
CA THR A 37 -16.42 5.40 -4.32
C THR A 37 -17.82 5.98 -4.32
N ALA A 38 -18.71 5.43 -5.15
CA ALA A 38 -20.10 5.82 -5.30
C ALA A 38 -21.01 5.05 -4.31
N PRO A 39 -22.30 5.43 -4.17
CA PRO A 39 -23.26 4.78 -3.27
C PRO A 39 -23.42 3.27 -3.50
N SER A 40 -23.22 2.79 -4.73
CA SER A 40 -23.23 1.35 -5.06
C SER A 40 -22.09 0.56 -4.41
N GLY A 41 -21.07 1.25 -3.88
CA GLY A 41 -19.82 0.66 -3.39
C GLY A 41 -18.75 0.49 -4.47
N GLU A 42 -19.12 0.65 -5.75
CA GLU A 42 -18.14 0.69 -6.84
C GLU A 42 -17.23 1.91 -6.70
N THR A 43 -15.96 1.73 -7.04
CA THR A 43 -15.00 2.83 -7.11
C THR A 43 -14.65 3.08 -8.56
N VAL A 44 -14.84 4.32 -9.01
CA VAL A 44 -14.36 4.80 -10.29
C VAL A 44 -12.92 5.27 -10.11
N CYS A 45 -12.01 4.73 -10.90
CA CYS A 45 -10.58 5.05 -10.92
C CYS A 45 -9.92 4.47 -12.18
N TYR A 46 -8.60 4.62 -12.33
CA TYR A 46 -7.83 4.08 -13.46
C TYR A 46 -8.18 2.63 -13.84
N LYS A 47 -8.31 1.75 -12.84
CA LYS A 47 -8.60 0.31 -13.04
C LYS A 47 -10.06 0.02 -13.37
N ASN A 48 -10.97 0.93 -13.05
CA ASN A 48 -12.40 0.81 -13.28
C ASN A 48 -12.93 2.16 -13.75
N LYS A 49 -12.62 2.51 -15.00
CA LYS A 49 -12.89 3.85 -15.52
C LYS A 49 -14.38 4.14 -15.62
N ARG A 50 -15.23 3.13 -15.86
CA ARG A 50 -16.69 3.27 -15.96
C ARG A 50 -17.37 2.39 -14.95
N SER A 51 -18.19 2.95 -14.06
CA SER A 51 -19.01 2.17 -13.13
C SER A 51 -20.38 1.82 -13.71
N ALA A 52 -21.01 0.77 -13.19
CA ALA A 52 -22.40 0.43 -13.54
C ALA A 52 -23.38 1.54 -13.13
N CYS A 53 -23.03 2.33 -12.10
CA CYS A 53 -23.80 3.48 -11.65
C CYS A 53 -23.52 4.79 -12.43
N GLY A 54 -22.92 4.70 -13.62
CA GLY A 54 -22.82 5.81 -14.58
C GLY A 54 -21.65 6.78 -14.36
N GLY A 55 -20.71 6.45 -13.49
CA GLY A 55 -19.51 7.27 -13.27
C GLY A 55 -18.44 6.99 -14.30
N TYR A 56 -17.73 8.02 -14.74
CA TYR A 56 -16.66 7.87 -15.74
C TYR A 56 -15.42 8.72 -15.41
N LEU A 57 -14.26 8.07 -15.30
CA LEU A 57 -12.92 8.69 -15.36
C LEU A 57 -12.54 8.94 -16.82
N ASP A 58 -12.74 10.16 -17.29
CA ASP A 58 -12.56 10.55 -18.69
C ASP A 58 -11.21 11.20 -18.98
N VAL A 59 -10.64 11.93 -18.01
CA VAL A 59 -9.29 12.48 -18.06
C VAL A 59 -8.44 11.88 -16.95
N ASP A 60 -7.24 11.44 -17.34
CA ASP A 60 -6.33 10.61 -16.56
C ASP A 60 -4.91 10.86 -17.10
N MET A 61 -4.15 11.71 -16.40
CA MET A 61 -2.86 12.23 -16.86
C MET A 61 -1.68 11.64 -16.08
N ASN A 62 -0.50 11.63 -16.72
CA ASN A 62 0.77 11.12 -16.17
C ASN A 62 0.86 9.59 -15.98
N VAL A 63 -0.12 8.82 -16.49
CA VAL A 63 -0.05 7.35 -16.60
C VAL A 63 1.22 6.89 -17.33
N ARG A 64 1.62 7.62 -18.39
CA ARG A 64 2.82 7.37 -19.20
C ARG A 64 3.31 8.65 -19.87
N GLU A 65 4.51 8.60 -20.45
CA GLU A 65 5.09 9.72 -21.18
C GLU A 65 4.30 10.09 -22.45
N PRO A 66 4.32 11.38 -22.86
CA PRO A 66 5.00 12.51 -22.19
C PRO A 66 4.27 12.95 -20.90
N LEU A 67 5.04 13.22 -19.84
CA LEU A 67 4.51 13.67 -18.55
C LEU A 67 4.23 15.18 -18.58
N SER A 68 3.14 15.60 -17.94
CA SER A 68 2.80 17.00 -17.72
C SER A 68 3.23 17.45 -16.33
N THR A 69 3.67 18.70 -16.21
CA THR A 69 3.88 19.39 -14.93
C THR A 69 2.60 20.04 -14.40
N GLU A 70 1.56 20.10 -15.23
CA GLU A 70 0.26 20.67 -14.91
C GLU A 70 -0.91 19.68 -15.11
N PRO A 71 -0.81 18.46 -14.58
CA PRO A 71 -1.80 17.41 -14.81
C PRO A 71 -3.15 17.68 -14.13
N VAL A 72 -4.15 16.95 -14.63
CA VAL A 72 -5.50 16.86 -14.09
C VAL A 72 -6.05 15.45 -14.27
N GLU A 73 -6.88 14.99 -13.34
CA GLU A 73 -7.82 13.89 -13.56
C GLU A 73 -9.26 14.37 -13.33
N ASN A 74 -10.23 13.74 -14.00
CA ASN A 74 -11.64 14.10 -13.88
C ASN A 74 -12.52 12.85 -13.87
N ILE A 75 -13.42 12.78 -12.89
CA ILE A 75 -14.50 11.79 -12.85
C ILE A 75 -15.84 12.53 -12.80
N PHE A 76 -16.78 12.15 -13.66
CA PHE A 76 -18.11 12.77 -13.69
C PHE A 76 -19.25 11.75 -13.75
N TRP A 77 -20.44 12.23 -13.42
CA TRP A 77 -21.73 11.57 -13.57
C TRP A 77 -22.74 12.54 -14.20
N GLU A 78 -23.37 12.14 -15.30
CA GLU A 78 -24.53 12.86 -15.84
C GLU A 78 -25.76 12.72 -14.93
N HIS A 79 -25.96 11.50 -14.40
CA HIS A 79 -27.07 11.14 -13.52
C HIS A 79 -26.52 10.49 -12.23
N PRO A 80 -25.93 11.28 -11.32
CA PRO A 80 -25.34 10.76 -10.09
C PRO A 80 -26.39 10.08 -9.21
N PRO A 81 -26.20 8.82 -8.79
CA PRO A 81 -27.10 8.20 -7.82
C PRO A 81 -27.06 8.95 -6.48
N PRO A 82 -28.20 9.10 -5.78
CA PRO A 82 -28.22 9.67 -4.44
C PRO A 82 -27.55 8.73 -3.44
N GLY A 83 -26.97 9.28 -2.39
CA GLY A 83 -26.31 8.52 -1.32
C GLY A 83 -24.87 8.96 -1.07
N PRO A 84 -24.11 8.16 -0.30
CA PRO A 84 -22.77 8.53 0.14
C PRO A 84 -21.71 8.34 -0.96
N TYR A 85 -20.83 9.33 -1.07
CA TYR A 85 -19.63 9.31 -1.90
C TYR A 85 -18.38 9.53 -1.04
N LYS A 86 -17.27 8.93 -1.47
CA LYS A 86 -15.95 9.13 -0.86
C LYS A 86 -14.90 9.38 -1.93
N ILE A 87 -14.19 10.49 -1.80
CA ILE A 87 -13.12 10.91 -2.72
C ILE A 87 -11.77 10.67 -2.07
N GLN A 88 -10.89 9.94 -2.76
CA GLN A 88 -9.53 9.66 -2.31
C GLN A 88 -8.53 9.93 -3.43
N VAL A 89 -7.33 10.31 -3.03
CA VAL A 89 -6.19 10.54 -3.95
C VAL A 89 -5.07 9.60 -3.54
N GLU A 90 -4.49 8.89 -4.51
CA GLU A 90 -3.34 8.02 -4.32
C GLU A 90 -2.15 8.54 -5.11
N ASN A 91 -0.95 8.50 -4.52
CA ASN A 91 0.27 8.64 -5.30
C ASN A 91 0.69 7.26 -5.81
N TYR A 92 0.22 6.92 -7.01
CA TYR A 92 0.46 5.62 -7.60
C TYR A 92 1.92 5.46 -8.02
N ARG A 93 2.48 6.46 -8.70
CA ARG A 93 3.89 6.46 -9.11
C ARG A 93 4.50 7.85 -9.02
N THR A 94 5.54 7.98 -8.21
CA THR A 94 6.38 9.19 -8.18
C THR A 94 7.46 9.08 -9.25
N HIS A 95 7.19 9.64 -10.43
CA HIS A 95 8.14 9.71 -11.53
C HIS A 95 9.36 10.58 -11.13
N ILE A 96 10.55 10.15 -11.55
CA ILE A 96 11.83 10.81 -11.23
C ILE A 96 12.28 11.61 -12.45
N GLY A 97 12.45 12.90 -12.25
CA GLY A 97 12.95 13.83 -13.27
C GLY A 97 14.19 14.57 -12.81
N LYS A 98 14.41 15.75 -13.38
CA LYS A 98 15.46 16.69 -12.96
C LYS A 98 14.88 17.78 -12.06
N GLY A 99 15.75 18.55 -11.39
CA GLY A 99 15.37 19.70 -10.58
C GLY A 99 14.42 19.31 -9.44
N ASP A 100 13.30 20.03 -9.32
CA ASP A 100 12.27 19.80 -8.31
C ASP A 100 11.68 18.37 -8.33
N PHE A 101 11.85 17.66 -9.45
CA PHE A 101 11.35 16.30 -9.64
C PHE A 101 12.36 15.19 -9.31
N ALA A 102 13.57 15.51 -8.85
CA ALA A 102 14.64 14.54 -8.62
C ALA A 102 14.43 13.65 -7.38
N GLN A 103 13.69 14.14 -6.37
CA GLN A 103 13.55 13.42 -5.09
C GLN A 103 12.55 12.26 -5.18
N PRO A 104 12.94 11.00 -4.94
CA PRO A 104 12.06 9.84 -5.11
C PRO A 104 11.01 9.67 -4.01
N ASP A 105 11.20 10.29 -2.86
CA ASP A 105 10.26 10.27 -1.74
C ASP A 105 9.40 11.55 -1.64
N ARG A 106 9.38 12.35 -2.71
CA ARG A 106 8.72 13.65 -2.78
C ARG A 106 7.25 13.55 -2.40
N LYS A 107 6.84 14.43 -1.48
CA LYS A 107 5.45 14.59 -1.08
C LYS A 107 4.75 15.52 -2.06
N VAL A 108 3.87 14.96 -2.89
CA VAL A 108 3.19 15.69 -3.96
C VAL A 108 1.98 16.40 -3.38
N LYS A 109 1.91 17.73 -3.55
CA LYS A 109 0.75 18.54 -3.17
C LYS A 109 -0.29 18.49 -4.28
N TYR A 110 -1.56 18.44 -3.89
CA TYR A 110 -2.67 18.39 -4.83
C TYR A 110 -3.87 19.21 -4.34
N ARG A 111 -4.80 19.47 -5.25
CA ARG A 111 -6.12 20.01 -4.95
C ARG A 111 -7.20 19.17 -5.61
N VAL A 112 -8.29 18.95 -4.88
CA VAL A 112 -9.51 18.32 -5.39
C VAL A 112 -10.62 19.35 -5.42
N SER A 113 -11.41 19.40 -6.49
CA SER A 113 -12.68 20.11 -6.54
C SER A 113 -13.84 19.13 -6.64
N LEU A 114 -14.93 19.42 -5.93
CA LEU A 114 -16.22 18.75 -6.05
C LEU A 114 -17.23 19.77 -6.56
N ARG A 115 -17.84 19.49 -7.70
CA ARG A 115 -18.95 20.27 -8.24
C ARG A 115 -20.21 19.42 -8.30
N ARG A 116 -21.31 20.02 -7.87
CA ARG A 116 -22.65 19.44 -7.90
C ARG A 116 -23.61 20.50 -8.42
N ALA A 117 -24.49 20.14 -9.35
CA ALA A 117 -25.48 21.05 -9.88
C ALA A 117 -26.29 21.71 -8.74
N GLY A 118 -26.38 23.03 -8.75
CA GLY A 118 -27.10 23.81 -7.73
C GLY A 118 -26.36 24.00 -6.40
N HIS A 119 -25.11 23.56 -6.27
CA HIS A 119 -24.29 23.79 -5.08
C HIS A 119 -23.01 24.57 -5.41
N PRO A 120 -22.47 25.36 -4.46
CA PRO A 120 -21.13 25.92 -4.59
C PRO A 120 -20.07 24.84 -4.80
N THR A 121 -19.01 25.17 -5.52
CA THR A 121 -17.83 24.31 -5.63
C THR A 121 -17.15 24.16 -4.28
N GLU A 122 -16.88 22.92 -3.89
CA GLU A 122 -16.14 22.60 -2.68
C GLU A 122 -14.72 22.21 -3.08
N THR A 123 -13.71 22.68 -2.36
CA THR A 123 -12.31 22.37 -2.67
C THR A 123 -11.55 21.85 -1.45
N PHE A 124 -10.58 20.97 -1.70
CA PHE A 124 -9.70 20.42 -0.67
C PHE A 124 -8.26 20.46 -1.14
N ALA A 125 -7.35 20.91 -0.27
CA ALA A 125 -5.92 20.85 -0.50
C ALA A 125 -5.30 19.72 0.34
N GLY A 126 -4.50 18.88 -0.31
CA GLY A 126 -3.85 17.75 0.34
C GLY A 126 -2.41 17.56 -0.16
N ALA A 127 -1.74 16.55 0.41
CA ALA A 127 -0.44 16.15 -0.07
C ALA A 127 -0.14 14.68 0.29
N VAL A 128 0.30 13.90 -0.70
CA VAL A 128 0.52 12.44 -0.58
C VAL A 128 1.97 12.07 -0.89
N LYS A 129 2.55 11.21 -0.03
CA LYS A 129 3.86 10.57 -0.28
C LYS A 129 3.72 9.38 -1.24
N PRO A 130 4.81 8.88 -1.84
CA PRO A 130 4.74 7.74 -2.75
C PRO A 130 4.03 6.55 -2.11
N LYS A 131 3.18 5.88 -2.90
CA LYS A 131 2.42 4.69 -2.48
C LYS A 131 1.47 4.91 -1.29
N GLN A 132 1.13 6.17 -1.00
CA GLN A 132 0.12 6.51 0.00
C GLN A 132 -1.17 6.96 -0.68
N ARG A 133 -2.27 6.72 0.04
CA ARG A 133 -3.60 7.17 -0.32
C ARG A 133 -4.17 8.04 0.81
N GLN A 134 -4.82 9.14 0.46
CA GLN A 134 -5.47 10.07 1.37
C GLN A 134 -6.93 10.26 0.97
N THR A 135 -7.84 10.21 1.95
CA THR A 135 -9.23 10.65 1.74
C THR A 135 -9.26 12.18 1.73
N ALA A 136 -9.77 12.77 0.65
CA ALA A 136 -9.91 14.22 0.52
C ALA A 136 -11.25 14.70 1.09
N MET A 137 -12.35 14.08 0.67
CA MET A 137 -13.71 14.47 1.04
C MET A 137 -14.62 13.25 1.13
N SER A 138 -15.67 13.34 1.93
CA SER A 138 -16.84 12.46 1.90
C SER A 138 -18.09 13.32 1.93
N PHE A 139 -19.12 12.95 1.17
CA PHE A 139 -20.38 13.72 1.11
C PHE A 139 -21.56 12.81 0.78
N VAL A 140 -22.78 13.34 0.95
CA VAL A 140 -24.02 12.68 0.51
C VAL A 140 -24.61 13.49 -0.63
N HIS A 141 -24.90 12.84 -1.76
CA HIS A 141 -25.62 13.44 -2.87
C HIS A 141 -27.13 13.19 -2.74
N GLY A 142 -27.97 14.16 -3.11
CA GLY A 142 -29.42 14.04 -3.05
C GLY A 142 -30.06 14.30 -1.68
N ASP A 143 -29.27 14.63 -0.65
CA ASP A 143 -29.77 15.07 0.65
C ASP A 143 -29.25 16.49 0.96
N PRO A 144 -30.11 17.53 0.88
CA PRO A 144 -29.71 18.91 1.10
C PRO A 144 -29.33 19.22 2.55
N THR A 145 -29.66 18.32 3.50
CA THR A 145 -29.36 18.51 4.93
C THR A 145 -27.95 18.07 5.31
N LYS A 146 -27.24 17.37 4.41
CA LYS A 146 -25.91 16.81 4.67
C LYS A 146 -24.81 17.64 3.99
N SER A 147 -23.95 18.23 4.79
CA SER A 147 -22.77 18.96 4.32
C SER A 147 -21.63 18.02 3.91
N VAL A 148 -20.72 18.54 3.08
CA VAL A 148 -19.44 17.87 2.77
C VAL A 148 -18.62 17.76 4.05
N GLN A 149 -18.04 16.58 4.27
CA GLN A 149 -17.13 16.30 5.37
C GLN A 149 -15.71 16.24 4.84
N PHE A 150 -14.86 17.14 5.32
CA PHE A 150 -13.44 17.15 5.02
C PHE A 150 -12.69 16.29 6.02
N VAL A 151 -11.96 15.29 5.54
CA VAL A 151 -11.05 14.55 6.40
C VAL A 151 -9.73 15.33 6.43
N GLY A 152 -9.65 16.31 7.33
CA GLY A 152 -8.39 16.99 7.63
C GLY A 152 -7.30 15.96 7.93
N THR A 153 -6.03 16.32 7.69
CA THR A 153 -4.85 15.49 7.92
C THR A 153 -4.72 15.10 9.40
N GLN A 154 -5.56 14.20 9.90
CA GLN A 154 -5.24 13.44 11.08
C GLN A 154 -4.28 12.36 10.64
N SER A 155 -3.02 12.54 11.02
CA SER A 155 -2.07 11.46 11.11
C SER A 155 -2.75 10.31 11.87
N HIS A 156 -3.28 9.33 11.15
CA HIS A 156 -3.62 8.04 11.73
C HIS A 156 -2.29 7.40 12.16
N LYS A 157 -1.82 7.77 13.36
CA LYS A 157 -1.11 6.80 14.18
C LYS A 157 -2.07 5.61 14.23
N ARG A 158 -1.65 4.47 13.67
CA ARG A 158 -2.29 3.18 13.97
C ARG A 158 -2.45 3.14 15.48
N SER A 159 -3.67 3.28 15.98
CA SER A 159 -3.96 2.90 17.35
C SER A 159 -3.65 1.41 17.40
N LYS A 160 -2.58 1.04 18.10
CA LYS A 160 -2.49 -0.32 18.61
C LYS A 160 -3.74 -0.48 19.45
N ALA A 161 -4.59 -1.43 19.08
CA ALA A 161 -5.68 -1.86 19.94
C ALA A 161 -5.08 -2.08 21.34
N SER A 162 -5.53 -1.24 22.27
CA SER A 162 -5.25 -1.41 23.69
C SER A 162 -5.99 -2.67 24.10
N ALA A 163 -5.27 -3.79 24.10
CA ALA A 163 -5.72 -5.01 24.74
C ALA A 163 -5.99 -4.66 26.20
N HIS A 164 -7.26 -4.44 26.53
CA HIS A 164 -7.69 -4.32 27.91
C HIS A 164 -7.35 -5.63 28.61
N ARG A 165 -6.25 -5.58 29.35
CA ARG A 165 -5.86 -6.58 30.32
C ARG A 165 -6.91 -6.51 31.44
N ARG A 166 -7.97 -7.33 31.33
CA ARG A 166 -8.80 -7.64 32.49
C ARG A 166 -7.89 -8.35 33.49
N THR A 167 -7.52 -7.66 34.54
CA THR A 167 -6.93 -8.23 35.75
C THR A 167 -8.03 -9.00 36.47
N THR A 168 -8.20 -10.27 36.11
CA THR A 168 -8.84 -11.25 36.98
C THR A 168 -7.76 -11.93 37.80
N GLU A 169 -7.79 -11.61 39.09
CA GLU A 169 -7.16 -12.23 40.24
C GLU A 169 -6.69 -13.68 40.02
N ILE A 170 -5.39 -13.90 40.22
CA ILE A 170 -4.73 -15.22 40.10
C ILE A 170 -5.17 -16.07 41.31
N ARG A 171 -6.17 -16.93 41.11
CA ARG A 171 -6.41 -18.09 41.98
C ARG A 171 -5.41 -19.19 41.61
N ARG A 172 -4.65 -19.64 42.63
CA ARG A 172 -3.63 -20.69 42.55
C ARG A 172 -4.18 -21.98 41.89
N PRO A 173 -3.48 -22.59 40.91
CA PRO A 173 -3.91 -23.84 40.32
C PRO A 173 -3.69 -25.02 41.29
N LYS A 174 -4.70 -25.90 41.36
CA LYS A 174 -4.63 -27.20 42.06
C LYS A 174 -3.66 -28.16 41.33
N PRO A 175 -2.99 -29.08 42.05
CA PRO A 175 -1.99 -29.97 41.49
C PRO A 175 -2.56 -30.95 40.45
N TYR A 176 -1.78 -31.16 39.40
CA TYR A 176 -2.10 -31.92 38.20
C TYR A 176 -2.17 -33.43 38.47
N SER A 177 -3.26 -34.10 38.07
CA SER A 177 -3.38 -35.55 38.06
C SER A 177 -2.95 -36.12 36.70
N LYS A 178 -2.20 -37.23 36.72
CA LYS A 178 -1.64 -37.89 35.51
C LYS A 178 -2.75 -38.52 34.65
N PRO A 179 -2.80 -38.29 33.32
CA PRO A 179 -3.73 -39.00 32.44
C PRO A 179 -3.25 -40.43 32.11
N SER A 180 -4.21 -41.34 31.95
CA SER A 180 -4.01 -42.79 31.83
C SER A 180 -3.57 -43.27 30.43
N LYS A 181 -2.97 -44.46 30.38
CA LYS A 181 -2.22 -45.07 29.26
C LYS A 181 -3.04 -45.49 28.01
N LYS A 182 -4.19 -44.90 27.70
CA LYS A 182 -5.06 -45.34 26.57
C LYS A 182 -5.20 -44.37 25.38
N THR A 183 -4.42 -43.29 25.32
CA THR A 183 -4.47 -42.34 24.16
C THR A 183 -3.15 -42.22 23.37
N ALA A 184 -2.12 -43.00 23.70
CA ALA A 184 -0.82 -42.94 23.03
C ALA A 184 -0.75 -43.68 21.67
N THR A 185 -1.73 -44.51 21.32
CA THR A 185 -1.67 -45.37 20.12
C THR A 185 -2.31 -44.74 18.87
N ALA A 186 -3.14 -43.71 19.02
CA ALA A 186 -3.82 -43.04 17.89
C ALA A 186 -2.94 -42.00 17.17
N HIS A 187 -1.95 -41.41 17.84
CA HIS A 187 -1.11 -40.35 17.26
C HIS A 187 0.09 -40.87 16.44
N ARG A 188 0.53 -42.12 16.64
CA ARG A 188 1.64 -42.72 15.88
C ARG A 188 1.27 -43.16 14.46
N ARG A 189 -0.01 -43.40 14.15
CA ARG A 189 -0.45 -43.84 12.81
C ARG A 189 -0.71 -42.70 11.80
N ARG A 190 -0.87 -41.45 12.25
CA ARG A 190 -1.09 -40.29 11.35
C ARG A 190 0.18 -39.61 10.85
N ARG A 191 1.34 -39.82 11.49
CA ARG A 191 2.64 -39.25 11.06
C ARG A 191 3.34 -40.06 9.96
N ALA A 192 3.10 -41.37 9.84
CA ALA A 192 3.73 -42.21 8.82
C ALA A 192 3.17 -41.99 7.40
N VAL A 193 1.94 -41.49 7.27
CA VAL A 193 1.31 -41.22 5.96
C VAL A 193 1.76 -39.89 5.35
N ALA A 194 2.03 -38.87 6.17
CA ALA A 194 2.48 -37.55 5.71
C ALA A 194 3.92 -37.58 5.14
N LEU A 195 4.83 -38.35 5.78
CA LEU A 195 6.22 -38.51 5.31
C LEU A 195 6.35 -39.33 4.02
N ARG A 196 5.37 -40.21 3.73
CA ARG A 196 5.38 -41.03 2.50
C ARG A 196 4.84 -40.28 1.27
N ARG A 197 4.07 -39.21 1.46
CA ARG A 197 3.56 -38.35 0.36
C ARG A 197 4.53 -37.23 -0.03
N PHE A 198 5.31 -36.70 0.91
CA PHE A 198 6.31 -35.67 0.61
C PHE A 198 7.52 -36.21 -0.19
N ARG A 199 7.79 -37.52 -0.10
CA ARG A 199 8.93 -38.18 -0.76
C ARG A 199 8.69 -38.60 -2.22
N LYS A 200 7.50 -38.35 -2.78
CA LYS A 200 7.12 -38.74 -4.17
C LYS A 200 7.10 -37.57 -5.17
N THR A 201 7.28 -36.33 -4.76
CA THR A 201 7.22 -35.14 -5.64
C THR A 201 8.59 -34.53 -5.98
N LEU A 202 9.69 -35.15 -5.54
CA LEU A 202 11.04 -34.80 -5.98
C LEU A 202 11.52 -35.91 -6.94
N ASN A 203 11.46 -35.63 -8.24
CA ASN A 203 11.95 -36.51 -9.29
C ASN A 203 13.49 -36.50 -9.24
N TRP A 204 14.09 -37.65 -8.91
CA TRP A 204 15.51 -37.84 -8.68
C TRP A 204 16.12 -38.56 -9.88
N ASN A 205 16.77 -37.81 -10.78
CA ASN A 205 17.81 -38.37 -11.63
C ASN A 205 19.15 -38.00 -11.00
N ALA A 206 19.85 -39.03 -10.56
CA ALA A 206 21.17 -38.94 -9.99
C ALA A 206 22.18 -38.45 -11.03
N VAL A 207 23.02 -37.50 -10.63
CA VAL A 207 24.40 -37.42 -11.09
C VAL A 207 25.25 -37.37 -9.83
N GLU A 208 26.18 -38.32 -9.73
CA GLU A 208 27.06 -38.57 -8.59
C GLU A 208 27.90 -37.35 -8.19
N GLY A 209 28.15 -37.20 -6.88
CA GLY A 209 29.34 -36.49 -6.40
C GLY A 209 29.17 -35.11 -5.75
N SER A 210 28.02 -34.73 -5.21
CA SER A 210 27.89 -33.46 -4.46
C SER A 210 27.23 -33.64 -3.09
N LYS A 211 27.95 -33.28 -2.02
CA LYS A 211 27.42 -33.16 -0.65
C LYS A 211 26.35 -32.08 -0.64
N ILE A 212 25.10 -32.44 -0.36
CA ILE A 212 24.02 -31.47 -0.15
C ILE A 212 24.13 -30.97 1.29
N GLU A 213 24.54 -29.71 1.46
CA GLU A 213 24.45 -29.00 2.74
C GLU A 213 23.01 -28.52 2.95
N ILE A 214 22.39 -28.93 4.06
CA ILE A 214 21.06 -28.47 4.47
C ILE A 214 21.26 -27.14 5.21
N PRO A 215 20.65 -26.02 4.75
CA PRO A 215 20.86 -24.74 5.41
C PRO A 215 20.19 -24.70 6.79
N ALA A 216 20.95 -24.23 7.79
CA ALA A 216 20.62 -24.33 9.22
C ALA A 216 19.31 -23.62 9.66
N TRP A 217 18.71 -22.78 8.81
CA TRP A 217 17.42 -22.15 9.10
C TRP A 217 16.23 -23.12 9.10
N LEU A 218 16.43 -24.38 8.65
CA LEU A 218 15.42 -25.44 8.74
C LEU A 218 15.19 -26.00 10.16
N PHE A 219 16.05 -25.66 11.13
CA PHE A 219 15.99 -26.18 12.50
C PHE A 219 15.66 -25.12 13.58
N PHE A 220 15.23 -23.93 13.20
CA PHE A 220 14.99 -22.85 14.17
C PHE A 220 13.55 -22.84 14.69
N GLU A 221 13.36 -23.20 15.97
CA GLU A 221 12.15 -22.89 16.73
C GLU A 221 12.21 -21.43 17.24
N PRO A 222 11.16 -20.62 17.12
CA PRO A 222 11.20 -19.23 17.58
C PRO A 222 10.93 -19.17 19.08
N THR A 223 11.98 -19.19 19.91
CA THR A 223 11.89 -18.71 21.29
C THR A 223 12.06 -17.19 21.28
N GLY A 224 11.00 -16.50 21.70
CA GLY A 224 10.95 -15.04 21.70
C GLY A 224 11.83 -14.44 22.78
N ASP A 225 13.01 -13.94 22.40
CA ASP A 225 13.65 -12.82 23.10
C ASP A 225 14.51 -12.00 22.12
N ARG A 226 14.35 -10.67 22.16
CA ARG A 226 14.84 -9.70 21.15
C ARG A 226 16.26 -9.17 21.42
N LYS A 227 17.00 -9.73 22.38
CA LYS A 227 18.36 -9.25 22.71
C LYS A 227 19.51 -10.09 22.13
N SER A 228 19.27 -11.29 21.62
CA SER A 228 20.36 -12.17 21.13
C SER A 228 20.65 -12.04 19.63
N ALA A 229 19.79 -11.38 18.85
CA ALA A 229 19.99 -11.22 17.39
C ALA A 229 21.02 -10.13 17.01
N ARG A 230 21.46 -9.29 17.96
CA ARG A 230 22.38 -8.17 17.69
C ARG A 230 23.87 -8.49 17.89
N LEU A 231 24.22 -9.70 18.34
CA LEU A 231 25.61 -10.11 18.54
C LEU A 231 26.17 -11.00 17.42
N ALA A 232 25.33 -11.44 16.47
CA ALA A 232 25.74 -12.36 15.39
C ALA A 232 26.02 -11.70 14.02
N LEU A 233 25.82 -10.38 13.89
CA LEU A 233 26.07 -9.62 12.65
C LEU A 233 27.31 -8.70 12.71
N ARG A 234 28.21 -8.92 13.68
CA ARG A 234 29.43 -8.11 13.86
C ARG A 234 30.71 -8.94 13.80
N ARG A 235 30.69 -10.06 13.07
CA ARG A 235 31.83 -10.98 12.96
C ARG A 235 31.95 -11.64 11.57
N GLU A 236 31.67 -10.88 10.51
CA GLU A 236 31.93 -11.28 9.10
C GLU A 236 32.68 -10.21 8.26
N GLU A 237 33.33 -9.22 8.88
CA GLU A 237 34.16 -8.24 8.15
C GLU A 237 35.68 -8.38 8.39
N HIS A 238 36.14 -9.46 9.01
CA HIS A 238 37.57 -9.71 9.16
C HIS A 238 37.92 -11.14 8.76
N LEU A 239 37.98 -11.40 7.45
CA LEU A 239 38.73 -12.51 6.82
C LEU A 239 38.77 -12.31 5.29
N SER A 240 39.30 -11.17 4.86
CA SER A 240 39.98 -11.03 3.56
C SER A 240 41.01 -9.91 3.73
N HIS A 241 42.14 -9.99 3.03
CA HIS A 241 43.37 -9.17 3.17
C HIS A 241 44.48 -9.81 4.01
N ALA A 242 45.12 -10.83 3.42
CA ALA A 242 46.53 -11.11 3.70
C ALA A 242 47.41 -10.30 2.72
N PRO A 243 48.60 -9.82 3.14
CA PRO A 243 49.41 -8.88 2.37
C PRO A 243 50.40 -9.57 1.42
N HIS A 244 50.53 -9.08 0.19
CA HIS A 244 51.68 -9.39 -0.67
C HIS A 244 52.63 -8.20 -0.73
N LYS A 245 53.89 -8.44 -0.33
CA LYS A 245 55.02 -7.51 -0.37
C LYS A 245 55.49 -7.25 -1.81
N PRO A 246 56.10 -6.08 -2.09
CA PRO A 246 56.60 -5.71 -3.41
C PRO A 246 57.98 -6.33 -3.69
N SER A 247 58.21 -6.74 -4.94
CA SER A 247 59.55 -6.98 -5.48
C SER A 247 59.88 -5.91 -6.49
N ALA A 248 61.00 -5.22 -6.26
CA ALA A 248 61.56 -4.21 -7.13
C ALA A 248 62.41 -4.88 -8.21
N THR A 249 62.36 -4.35 -9.45
CA THR A 249 63.50 -4.44 -10.36
C THR A 249 63.51 -3.26 -11.32
N LYS A 250 64.74 -2.81 -11.61
CA LYS A 250 65.16 -1.51 -12.09
C LYS A 250 64.86 -1.26 -13.57
N ARG A 251 64.76 0.04 -13.90
CA ARG A 251 65.04 0.63 -15.22
C ARG A 251 66.35 0.09 -15.80
N THR A 252 66.34 -0.24 -17.09
CA THR A 252 66.83 0.59 -18.21
C THR A 252 66.18 0.10 -19.49
#